data_AF-A0A949A4S8-F1
#
_entry.id   AF-A0A949A4S8-F1
#
_cell.length_a   1.000
_cell.length_b   1.000
_cell.length_c   1.000
_cell.angle_alpha   90.00
_cell.angle_beta   90.00
_cell.angle_gamma   90.00
#
_symmetry.space_group_name_H-M   'P 1'
#
loop_
_entity.id
_entity.type
_entity.pdbx_description
1 polymer ?
#
loop_
_entity_poly.entity_id
_entity_poly.type
_entity_poly.pdbx_seq_one_letter_code
_entity_poly.pdbx_strand_id
1 'polypeptide(L)'
;MGRLGPQQQTAARHAVRHHQRRRLRHDERSRRTGSIANLVSLALDRGFLDGALLWWLHTTGITFYMPVKSNLDVYRDALSLTDAGVRQTREKTRAVGRGKDRKTVAGIEGLTSAGFYGERGSGSHEHNRDFVPNPINAVVVLYDPYRENNPNAKTLVILTNGPVQKPLVVYDAYDARSEIENSLFREAKQAWFIERPAKNTTKAFRAHCYLTLITMALTTAFLAWMIATEKREHRGEETGIRIFRQEVRVENCNKLIVFDQDRYAIFEEYELVILLGKKVRMPRGRGSRDDYQRRHPAQIWRAPGVDTPVVRSLHFLRPALAARCSVR
;
A
#
# COMPACT_ATOMS: atom_id res chain seq x y z
N MET A 1 10.50 20.99 -30.43
CA MET A 1 9.39 20.07 -30.12
C MET A 1 9.36 18.96 -31.17
N GLY A 2 9.96 17.79 -30.88
CA GLY A 2 9.94 16.64 -31.79
C GLY A 2 8.71 15.77 -31.51
N ARG A 3 7.86 15.53 -32.52
CA ARG A 3 6.72 14.60 -32.39
C ARG A 3 7.24 13.16 -32.34
N LEU A 4 6.81 12.40 -31.33
CA LEU A 4 7.07 10.96 -31.23
C LEU A 4 6.40 10.23 -32.41
N GLY A 5 7.13 9.30 -33.02
CA GLY A 5 6.65 8.56 -34.20
C GLY A 5 5.49 7.60 -33.88
N PRO A 6 4.67 7.22 -34.89
CA PRO A 6 3.46 6.41 -34.69
C PRO A 6 3.69 5.10 -33.93
N GLN A 7 4.83 4.43 -34.14
CA GLN A 7 5.17 3.19 -33.46
C GLN A 7 5.46 3.38 -31.95
N GLN A 8 6.01 4.53 -31.54
CA GLN A 8 6.24 4.85 -30.13
C GLN A 8 4.94 5.18 -29.39
N GLN A 9 3.96 5.77 -30.10
CA GLN A 9 2.63 6.04 -29.54
C GLN A 9 1.83 4.75 -29.33
N THR A 10 1.96 3.77 -30.23
CA THR A 10 1.28 2.46 -30.11
C THR A 10 1.87 1.61 -28.97
N ALA A 11 3.19 1.64 -28.80
CA ALA A 11 3.87 0.96 -27.68
C ALA A 11 3.48 1.57 -26.32
N ALA A 12 3.37 2.89 -26.22
CA ALA A 12 2.89 3.58 -25.01
C ALA A 12 1.44 3.20 -24.66
N ARG A 13 0.55 3.11 -25.67
CA ARG A 13 -0.85 2.67 -25.47
C ARG A 13 -0.95 1.21 -25.01
N HIS A 14 -0.10 0.32 -25.53
CA HIS A 14 -0.06 -1.08 -25.09
C HIS A 14 0.50 -1.26 -23.68
N ALA A 15 1.54 -0.50 -23.30
CA ALA A 15 2.11 -0.52 -21.95
C ALA A 15 1.10 -0.01 -20.91
N VAL A 16 0.37 1.07 -21.22
CA VAL A 16 -0.70 1.61 -20.38
C VAL A 16 -1.84 0.59 -20.21
N ARG A 17 -2.26 -0.10 -21.29
CA ARG A 17 -3.31 -1.14 -21.23
C ARG A 17 -2.90 -2.37 -20.41
N HIS A 18 -1.64 -2.80 -20.49
CA HIS A 18 -1.15 -3.96 -19.72
C HIS A 18 -0.98 -3.63 -18.23
N HIS A 19 -0.60 -2.38 -17.91
CA HIS A 19 -0.51 -1.83 -16.55
C HIS A 19 -1.90 -1.71 -15.88
N GLN A 20 -2.89 -1.20 -16.63
CA GLN A 20 -4.27 -1.03 -16.15
C GLN A 20 -4.95 -2.37 -15.83
N ARG A 21 -4.66 -3.45 -16.57
CA ARG A 21 -5.22 -4.79 -16.32
C ARG A 21 -4.71 -5.45 -15.03
N ARG A 22 -3.57 -5.03 -14.47
CA ARG A 22 -3.06 -5.53 -13.18
C ARG A 22 -3.67 -4.78 -12.00
N ARG A 23 -3.80 -3.45 -12.09
CA ARG A 23 -4.42 -2.61 -11.04
C ARG A 23 -5.90 -2.96 -10.81
N LEU A 24 -6.65 -3.24 -11.87
CA LEU A 24 -8.08 -3.54 -11.78
C LEU A 24 -8.41 -4.82 -10.97
N ARG A 25 -7.51 -5.80 -10.91
CA ARG A 25 -7.73 -7.04 -10.14
C ARG A 25 -7.63 -6.85 -8.63
N HIS A 26 -6.86 -5.87 -8.17
CA HIS A 26 -6.81 -5.51 -6.75
C HIS A 26 -8.04 -4.71 -6.33
N ASP A 27 -8.56 -3.87 -7.23
CA ASP A 27 -9.71 -2.99 -6.97
C ASP A 27 -11.05 -3.74 -6.85
N GLU A 28 -11.25 -4.79 -7.65
CA GLU A 28 -12.47 -5.63 -7.58
C GLU A 28 -12.61 -6.39 -6.24
N ARG A 29 -11.50 -6.63 -5.52
CA ARG A 29 -11.51 -7.32 -4.23
C ARG A 29 -11.87 -6.38 -3.07
N SER A 30 -11.44 -5.12 -3.13
CA SER A 30 -11.77 -4.10 -2.11
C SER A 30 -13.23 -3.65 -2.16
N ARG A 31 -13.90 -3.71 -3.33
CA ARG A 31 -15.30 -3.27 -3.48
C ARG A 31 -16.34 -4.22 -2.91
N ARG A 32 -16.00 -5.49 -2.67
CA ARG A 32 -16.95 -6.51 -2.17
C ARG A 32 -17.13 -6.55 -0.65
N THR A 33 -16.30 -5.83 0.10
CA THR A 33 -16.32 -5.88 1.55
C THR A 33 -16.10 -4.47 2.06
N GLY A 34 -17.06 -3.91 2.79
CA GLY A 34 -16.88 -2.67 3.57
C GLY A 34 -15.90 -2.84 4.74
N SER A 35 -14.85 -3.65 4.55
CA SER A 35 -13.76 -3.87 5.48
C SER A 35 -12.70 -2.82 5.25
N ILE A 36 -12.23 -2.20 6.33
CA ILE A 36 -11.03 -1.37 6.35
C ILE A 36 -9.91 -2.14 5.65
N ALA A 37 -9.25 -1.51 4.68
CA ALA A 37 -8.12 -2.11 4.00
C ALA A 37 -6.98 -2.28 5.02
N ASN A 38 -6.60 -3.52 5.32
CA ASN A 38 -5.47 -3.80 6.18
C ASN A 38 -4.17 -3.72 5.37
N LEU A 39 -3.15 -3.10 5.94
CA LEU A 39 -1.80 -3.15 5.37
C LEU A 39 -1.27 -4.57 5.52
N VAL A 40 -1.20 -5.33 4.43
CA VAL A 40 -0.75 -6.74 4.45
C VAL A 40 0.75 -6.85 4.25
N SER A 41 1.33 -5.95 3.44
CA SER A 41 2.75 -6.00 3.14
C SER A 41 3.35 -4.66 2.74
N LEU A 42 4.66 -4.52 2.91
CA LEU A 42 5.42 -3.30 2.59
C LEU A 42 6.75 -3.63 1.89
N ALA A 43 6.97 -3.07 0.69
CA ALA A 43 8.27 -3.10 0.03
C ALA A 43 9.05 -1.83 0.36
N LEU A 44 10.26 -1.99 0.89
CA LEU A 44 11.13 -0.92 1.35
C LEU A 44 12.40 -0.86 0.51
N ASP A 45 13.02 0.32 0.43
CA ASP A 45 14.33 0.48 -0.20
C ASP A 45 15.48 0.24 0.80
N ARG A 46 16.70 0.04 0.27
CA ARG A 46 17.94 -0.20 1.06
C ARG A 46 18.26 0.89 2.11
N GLY A 47 17.65 2.06 1.99
CA GLY A 47 17.81 3.18 2.92
C GLY A 47 17.06 3.01 4.23
N PHE A 48 16.09 2.10 4.30
CA PHE A 48 15.18 1.92 5.45
C PHE A 48 15.60 0.74 6.34
N LEU A 49 16.89 0.66 6.70
CA LEU A 49 17.44 -0.33 7.64
C LEU A 49 17.17 0.05 9.11
N ASP A 50 15.93 0.42 9.42
CA ASP A 50 15.54 0.65 10.82
C ASP A 50 15.03 -0.67 11.40
N GLY A 51 15.88 -1.32 12.19
CA GLY A 51 15.55 -2.59 12.82
C GLY A 51 14.31 -2.56 13.71
N ALA A 52 14.07 -1.45 14.42
CA ALA A 52 12.90 -1.30 15.27
C ALA A 52 11.62 -1.20 14.44
N LEU A 53 11.67 -0.48 13.30
CA LEU A 53 10.56 -0.46 12.34
C LEU A 53 10.27 -1.85 11.77
N LEU A 54 11.31 -2.60 11.36
CA LEU A 54 11.14 -3.95 10.82
C LEU A 54 10.55 -4.91 11.87
N TRP A 55 10.96 -4.77 13.13
CA TRP A 55 10.41 -5.53 14.24
C TRP A 55 8.95 -5.17 14.54
N TRP A 56 8.61 -3.88 14.47
CA TRP A 56 7.22 -3.43 14.58
C TRP A 56 6.35 -4.01 13.45
N LEU A 57 6.84 -4.01 12.20
CA LEU A 57 6.15 -4.65 11.08
C LEU A 57 5.94 -6.15 11.33
N HIS A 58 6.96 -6.83 11.85
CA HIS A 58 6.87 -8.25 12.20
C HIS A 58 5.81 -8.54 13.25
N THR A 59 5.87 -7.83 14.38
CA THR A 59 4.95 -8.01 15.52
C THR A 59 3.50 -7.62 15.20
N THR A 60 3.30 -6.73 14.22
CA THR A 60 1.96 -6.36 13.71
C THR A 60 1.43 -7.28 12.60
N GLY A 61 2.21 -8.30 12.19
CA GLY A 61 1.81 -9.26 11.17
C GLY A 61 1.89 -8.73 9.73
N ILE A 62 2.63 -7.65 9.50
CA ILE A 62 2.83 -7.04 8.18
C ILE A 62 4.06 -7.66 7.53
N THR A 63 3.91 -8.21 6.32
CA THR A 63 5.05 -8.80 5.60
C THR A 63 5.90 -7.71 4.97
N PHE A 64 7.20 -7.67 5.22
CA PHE A 64 8.09 -6.70 4.56
C PHE A 64 9.02 -7.35 3.54
N TYR A 65 9.47 -6.55 2.58
CA TYR A 65 10.48 -6.91 1.59
C TYR A 65 11.49 -5.77 1.50
N MET A 66 12.76 -6.06 1.81
CA MET A 66 13.77 -5.02 1.83
C MET A 66 15.09 -5.53 1.27
N PRO A 67 15.68 -4.86 0.26
CA PRO A 67 17.01 -5.17 -0.20
C PRO A 67 18.03 -4.85 0.90
N VAL A 68 19.01 -5.72 1.10
CA VAL A 68 20.05 -5.51 2.12
C VAL A 68 21.32 -4.89 1.51
N LYS A 69 22.07 -4.13 2.31
CA LYS A 69 23.36 -3.56 1.91
C LYS A 69 24.45 -4.64 1.93
N SER A 70 25.35 -4.59 0.96
CA SER A 70 26.38 -5.62 0.78
C SER A 70 27.48 -5.64 1.84
N ASN A 71 27.56 -4.61 2.68
CA ASN A 71 28.54 -4.50 3.76
C ASN A 71 28.04 -5.10 5.08
N LEU A 72 26.81 -5.61 5.12
CA LEU A 72 26.23 -6.26 6.30
C LEU A 72 26.53 -7.76 6.29
N ASP A 73 26.70 -8.35 7.48
CA ASP A 73 27.05 -9.76 7.59
C ASP A 73 25.92 -10.68 7.12
N VAL A 74 24.65 -10.31 7.37
CA VAL A 74 23.49 -11.03 6.81
C VAL A 74 23.49 -11.12 5.29
N TYR A 75 24.08 -10.14 4.59
CA TYR A 75 24.22 -10.24 3.13
C TYR A 75 25.21 -11.35 2.75
N ARG A 76 26.35 -11.42 3.44
CA ARG A 76 27.38 -12.43 3.18
C ARG A 76 26.89 -13.82 3.55
N ASP A 77 26.22 -13.93 4.70
CA ASP A 77 25.64 -15.17 5.22
C ASP A 77 24.58 -15.74 4.26
N ALA A 78 23.65 -14.89 3.79
CA ALA A 78 22.66 -15.28 2.78
C ALA A 78 23.31 -15.78 1.48
N LEU A 79 24.43 -15.18 1.05
CA LEU A 79 25.16 -15.63 -0.13
C LEU A 79 25.88 -16.97 0.09
N SER A 80 26.46 -17.21 1.27
CA SER A 80 27.12 -18.48 1.56
C SER A 80 26.14 -19.66 1.67
N LEU A 81 24.88 -19.39 1.99
CA LEU A 81 23.86 -20.42 2.19
C LEU A 81 23.02 -20.74 0.95
N THR A 82 23.32 -20.14 -0.22
CA THR A 82 22.49 -20.30 -1.43
C THR A 82 22.32 -21.74 -1.89
N ASP A 83 23.32 -22.58 -1.66
CA ASP A 83 23.30 -23.99 -2.07
C ASP A 83 22.41 -24.86 -1.17
N ALA A 84 22.23 -24.45 0.10
CA ALA A 84 21.32 -25.09 1.04
C ALA A 84 19.87 -24.54 0.95
N GLY A 85 19.68 -23.44 0.21
CA GLY A 85 18.40 -22.77 0.08
C GLY A 85 17.40 -23.42 -0.88
N VAL A 86 16.13 -23.04 -0.76
CA VAL A 86 15.08 -23.45 -1.71
C VAL A 86 15.26 -22.68 -3.01
N ARG A 87 15.69 -23.35 -4.07
CA ARG A 87 15.93 -22.72 -5.38
C ARG A 87 14.69 -22.76 -6.28
N GLN A 88 14.43 -21.65 -6.97
CA GLN A 88 13.41 -21.58 -8.01
C GLN A 88 13.91 -20.80 -9.24
N THR A 89 13.60 -21.33 -10.41
CA THR A 89 13.90 -20.69 -11.70
C THR A 89 12.60 -20.47 -12.46
N ARG A 90 12.50 -19.31 -13.11
CA ARG A 90 11.40 -18.95 -14.00
C ARG A 90 11.94 -18.47 -15.34
N GLU A 91 11.46 -19.07 -16.41
CA GLU A 91 11.67 -18.57 -17.77
C GLU A 91 10.38 -17.93 -18.28
N LYS A 92 10.48 -16.71 -18.82
CA LYS A 92 9.39 -16.04 -19.53
C LYS A 92 9.85 -15.69 -20.94
N THR A 93 9.05 -16.04 -21.94
CA THR A 93 9.22 -15.52 -23.30
C THR A 93 8.78 -14.05 -23.32
N ARG A 94 9.65 -13.16 -23.78
CA ARG A 94 9.28 -11.74 -23.93
C ARG A 94 8.28 -11.59 -25.08
N ALA A 95 7.24 -10.79 -24.87
CA ALA A 95 6.25 -10.46 -25.89
C ALA A 95 6.75 -9.40 -26.89
N VAL A 96 7.82 -8.66 -26.57
CA VAL A 96 8.42 -7.64 -27.44
C VAL A 96 9.95 -7.74 -27.36
N GLY A 97 10.61 -7.87 -28.51
CA GLY A 97 12.07 -8.07 -28.65
C GLY A 97 12.50 -9.55 -28.74
N ARG A 98 13.74 -9.80 -29.19
CA ARG A 98 14.33 -11.14 -29.29
C ARG A 98 14.97 -11.51 -27.94
N GLY A 99 14.48 -12.56 -27.27
CA GLY A 99 15.12 -13.11 -26.06
C GLY A 99 14.17 -13.76 -25.05
N LYS A 100 14.70 -14.70 -24.25
CA LYS A 100 14.05 -15.28 -23.07
C LYS A 100 14.52 -14.53 -21.83
N ASP A 101 13.60 -14.20 -20.92
CA ASP A 101 13.91 -13.61 -19.62
C ASP A 101 13.93 -14.74 -18.59
N ARG A 102 15.13 -15.20 -18.22
CA ARG A 102 15.31 -16.23 -17.20
C ARG A 102 15.64 -15.53 -15.88
N LYS A 103 14.98 -15.92 -14.79
CA LYS A 103 15.33 -15.47 -13.43
C LYS A 103 15.50 -16.66 -12.51
N THR A 104 16.57 -16.67 -11.72
CA THR A 104 16.80 -17.70 -10.70
C THR A 104 17.00 -17.06 -9.35
N VAL A 105 16.28 -17.57 -8.36
CA VAL A 105 16.31 -17.09 -6.98
C VAL A 105 16.46 -18.26 -6.01
N ALA A 106 17.04 -18.00 -4.84
CA ALA A 106 17.14 -18.96 -3.74
C ALA A 106 16.54 -18.35 -2.46
N GLY A 107 15.68 -19.09 -1.76
CA GLY A 107 15.11 -18.72 -0.46
C GLY A 107 15.92 -19.32 0.69
N ILE A 108 16.27 -18.49 1.66
CA ILE A 108 17.08 -18.82 2.83
C ILE A 108 16.27 -18.48 4.09
N GLU A 109 16.13 -19.45 4.99
CA GLU A 109 15.34 -19.31 6.21
C GLU A 109 16.24 -19.07 7.42
N GLY A 110 15.75 -18.27 8.36
CA GLY A 110 16.28 -18.24 9.73
C GLY A 110 17.70 -17.69 9.88
N LEU A 111 18.10 -16.72 9.06
CA LEU A 111 19.38 -16.02 9.22
C LEU A 111 19.41 -15.29 10.57
N THR A 112 20.48 -15.49 11.33
CA THR A 112 20.68 -14.88 12.65
C THR A 112 21.78 -13.81 12.64
N SER A 113 22.43 -13.59 11.50
CA SER A 113 23.47 -12.59 11.28
C SER A 113 22.94 -11.15 11.08
N ALA A 114 21.61 -10.95 11.17
CA ALA A 114 20.98 -9.64 11.16
C ALA A 114 20.81 -9.10 12.60
N GLY A 115 21.91 -8.75 13.26
CA GLY A 115 21.89 -8.24 14.64
C GLY A 115 20.95 -7.04 14.84
N PHE A 116 20.84 -6.17 13.83
CA PHE A 116 19.92 -5.04 13.86
C PHE A 116 18.43 -5.42 13.90
N TYR A 117 18.05 -6.64 13.53
CA TYR A 117 16.64 -7.04 13.42
C TYR A 117 16.10 -7.43 14.80
N GLY A 118 15.40 -6.50 15.45
CA GLY A 118 14.81 -6.72 16.77
C GLY A 118 14.24 -5.44 17.37
N GLU A 119 13.64 -5.57 18.56
CA GLU A 119 12.96 -4.47 19.27
C GLU A 119 13.86 -3.25 19.49
N ARG A 120 15.15 -3.49 19.77
CA ARG A 120 16.14 -2.44 20.02
C ARG A 120 16.76 -1.85 18.76
N GLY A 121 16.41 -2.36 17.59
CA GLY A 121 16.96 -1.92 16.31
C GLY A 121 18.47 -2.10 16.21
N SER A 122 19.16 -1.20 15.51
CA SER A 122 20.63 -1.20 15.44
C SER A 122 21.26 -0.58 16.68
N GLY A 123 22.32 -1.18 17.24
CA GLY A 123 23.08 -0.56 18.34
C GLY A 123 24.12 -1.45 19.01
N SER A 124 24.75 -0.93 20.08
CA SER A 124 25.82 -1.61 20.81
C SER A 124 25.40 -2.92 21.50
N HIS A 125 24.10 -3.11 21.71
CA HIS A 125 23.54 -4.33 22.30
C HIS A 125 23.77 -5.57 21.43
N GLU A 126 23.97 -5.41 20.12
CA GLU A 126 24.30 -6.50 19.19
C GLU A 126 25.65 -7.17 19.54
N HIS A 127 26.53 -6.46 20.25
CA HIS A 127 27.84 -6.96 20.69
C HIS A 127 27.82 -7.55 22.10
N ASN A 128 26.66 -7.60 22.76
CA ASN A 128 26.54 -8.21 24.08
C ASN A 128 26.68 -9.74 23.97
N ARG A 129 27.35 -10.37 24.93
CA ARG A 129 27.50 -11.84 25.00
C ARG A 129 26.16 -12.55 25.14
N ASP A 130 25.20 -11.90 25.79
CA ASP A 130 23.85 -12.44 26.00
C ASP A 130 22.88 -12.05 24.87
N PHE A 131 23.38 -11.50 23.75
CA PHE A 131 22.54 -11.12 22.62
C PHE A 131 22.00 -12.36 21.91
N VAL A 132 20.66 -12.44 21.83
CA VAL A 132 19.95 -13.48 21.08
C VAL A 132 19.40 -12.85 19.80
N PRO A 133 19.94 -13.18 18.62
CA PRO A 133 19.48 -12.63 17.35
C PRO A 133 18.10 -13.17 16.99
N ASN A 134 17.26 -12.31 16.38
CA ASN A 134 15.99 -12.76 15.82
C ASN A 134 16.20 -13.34 14.42
N PRO A 135 15.59 -14.49 14.10
CA PRO A 135 15.70 -15.08 12.77
C PRO A 135 14.99 -14.22 11.73
N ILE A 136 15.64 -14.01 10.59
CA ILE A 136 15.07 -13.34 9.41
C ILE A 136 15.28 -14.19 8.16
N ASN A 137 14.36 -14.12 7.20
CA ASN A 137 14.49 -14.85 5.95
C ASN A 137 15.08 -13.97 4.85
N ALA A 138 15.66 -14.58 3.83
CA ALA A 138 16.20 -13.88 2.67
C ALA A 138 15.84 -14.58 1.35
N VAL A 139 15.82 -13.78 0.28
CA VAL A 139 15.79 -14.26 -1.10
C VAL A 139 16.99 -13.68 -1.84
N VAL A 140 17.83 -14.57 -2.37
CA VAL A 140 19.02 -14.21 -3.15
C VAL A 140 18.72 -14.37 -4.64
N VAL A 141 18.97 -13.32 -5.42
CA VAL A 141 18.80 -13.34 -6.89
C VAL A 141 20.08 -13.82 -7.55
N LEU A 142 20.16 -15.14 -7.76
CA LEU A 142 21.32 -15.82 -8.35
C LEU A 142 21.54 -15.41 -9.82
N TYR A 143 20.46 -15.30 -10.58
CA TYR A 143 20.51 -14.97 -12.00
C TYR A 143 19.43 -13.97 -12.39
N ASP A 144 19.85 -12.91 -13.08
CA ASP A 144 19.01 -11.88 -13.67
C ASP A 144 19.69 -11.35 -14.95
N PRO A 145 19.01 -11.26 -16.11
CA PRO A 145 19.59 -10.69 -17.34
C PRO A 145 20.13 -9.27 -17.17
N TYR A 146 19.69 -8.51 -16.17
CA TYR A 146 20.34 -7.25 -15.84
C TYR A 146 21.79 -7.44 -15.37
N ARG A 147 22.07 -8.47 -14.55
CA ARG A 147 23.44 -8.78 -14.08
C ARG A 147 24.33 -9.33 -15.18
N GLU A 148 23.79 -10.06 -16.16
CA GLU A 148 24.58 -10.48 -17.32
C GLU A 148 25.17 -9.30 -18.08
N ASN A 149 24.37 -8.24 -18.25
CA ASN A 149 24.80 -7.01 -18.90
C ASN A 149 25.62 -6.09 -17.98
N ASN A 150 25.62 -6.34 -16.67
CA ASN A 150 26.28 -5.53 -15.65
C ASN A 150 27.03 -6.44 -14.66
N PRO A 151 28.15 -7.07 -15.06
CA PRO A 151 28.82 -8.10 -14.26
C PRO A 151 29.36 -7.57 -12.91
N ASN A 152 29.66 -6.28 -12.83
CA ASN A 152 30.11 -5.61 -11.61
C ASN A 152 28.97 -5.28 -10.64
N ALA A 153 27.71 -5.52 -11.02
CA ALA A 153 26.56 -5.25 -10.16
C ALA A 153 26.51 -6.28 -9.02
N LYS A 154 26.35 -5.77 -7.80
CA LYS A 154 26.19 -6.58 -6.60
C LYS A 154 24.94 -7.46 -6.71
N THR A 155 25.03 -8.68 -6.20
CA THR A 155 23.90 -9.61 -6.12
C THR A 155 22.77 -8.98 -5.30
N LEU A 156 21.53 -9.10 -5.77
CA LEU A 156 20.37 -8.63 -5.01
C LEU A 156 20.01 -9.67 -3.96
N VAL A 157 20.00 -9.25 -2.70
CA VAL A 157 19.52 -10.04 -1.56
C VAL A 157 18.38 -9.26 -0.92
N ILE A 158 17.22 -9.89 -0.78
CA ILE A 158 15.99 -9.31 -0.25
C ILE A 158 15.70 -9.97 1.10
N LEU A 159 15.67 -9.21 2.18
CA LEU A 159 15.24 -9.66 3.49
C LEU A 159 13.71 -9.60 3.61
N THR A 160 13.15 -10.56 4.33
CA THR A 160 11.71 -10.64 4.61
C THR A 160 11.44 -11.40 5.92
N ASN A 161 10.35 -11.06 6.60
CA ASN A 161 9.75 -11.88 7.65
C ASN A 161 8.75 -12.92 7.10
N GLY A 162 8.48 -12.90 5.79
CA GLY A 162 7.56 -13.81 5.13
C GLY A 162 8.18 -15.18 4.82
N PRO A 163 7.34 -16.17 4.45
CA PRO A 163 7.80 -17.49 4.02
C PRO A 163 8.60 -17.43 2.72
N VAL A 164 9.71 -18.17 2.65
CA VAL A 164 10.61 -18.20 1.48
C VAL A 164 10.66 -19.56 0.78
N GLN A 165 9.72 -20.47 1.06
CA GLN A 165 9.59 -21.73 0.30
C GLN A 165 9.15 -21.50 -1.15
N LYS A 166 8.59 -20.31 -1.44
CA LYS A 166 8.28 -19.84 -2.79
C LYS A 166 9.03 -18.52 -3.07
N PRO A 167 10.37 -18.55 -3.19
CA PRO A 167 11.19 -17.33 -3.28
C PRO A 167 10.86 -16.43 -4.46
N LEU A 168 10.29 -16.96 -5.56
CA LEU A 168 9.84 -16.12 -6.68
C LEU A 168 8.67 -15.20 -6.31
N VAL A 169 7.83 -15.58 -5.36
CA VAL A 169 6.71 -14.74 -4.88
C VAL A 169 7.24 -13.54 -4.12
N VAL A 170 8.23 -13.76 -3.25
CA VAL A 170 8.94 -12.70 -2.52
C VAL A 170 9.67 -11.77 -3.47
N TYR A 171 10.38 -12.33 -4.47
CA TYR A 171 11.00 -11.54 -5.53
C TYR A 171 9.99 -10.66 -6.26
N ASP A 172 8.87 -11.24 -6.74
CA ASP A 172 7.85 -10.49 -7.49
C ASP A 172 7.18 -9.41 -6.63
N ALA A 173 6.95 -9.67 -5.34
CA ALA A 173 6.39 -8.72 -4.40
C ALA A 173 7.32 -7.51 -4.19
N TYR A 174 8.63 -7.74 -4.14
CA TYR A 174 9.63 -6.66 -4.10
C TYR A 174 9.77 -5.96 -5.47
N ASP A 175 9.77 -6.69 -6.58
CA ASP A 175 9.93 -6.18 -7.95
C ASP A 175 8.83 -5.16 -8.30
N ALA A 176 7.62 -5.31 -7.73
CA ALA A 176 6.53 -4.33 -7.84
C ALA A 176 6.92 -2.91 -7.38
N ARG A 177 7.95 -2.74 -6.54
CA ARG A 177 8.53 -1.44 -6.17
C ARG A 177 8.98 -0.66 -7.42
N SER A 178 9.55 -1.34 -8.40
CA SER A 178 9.99 -0.71 -9.64
C SER A 178 8.85 -0.08 -10.44
N GLU A 179 7.60 -0.55 -10.27
CA GLU A 179 6.42 0.04 -10.91
C GLU A 179 6.14 1.46 -10.36
N ILE A 180 6.36 1.69 -9.06
CA ILE A 180 6.20 3.00 -8.44
C ILE A 180 7.24 3.97 -8.99
N GLU A 181 8.50 3.54 -9.05
CA GLU A 181 9.60 4.39 -9.51
C GLU A 181 9.48 4.73 -11.00
N ASN A 182 9.35 3.71 -11.85
CA ASN A 182 9.37 3.88 -13.31
C ASN A 182 8.08 4.50 -13.87
N SER A 183 6.98 4.38 -13.14
CA SER A 183 5.71 4.97 -13.55
C SER A 183 5.41 6.21 -12.73
N LEU A 184 5.03 6.07 -11.46
CA LEU A 184 4.46 7.15 -10.66
C LEU A 184 5.45 8.30 -10.45
N PHE A 185 6.68 8.01 -10.01
CA PHE A 185 7.66 9.07 -9.75
C PHE A 185 8.14 9.74 -11.02
N ARG A 186 8.42 8.96 -12.07
CA ARG A 186 8.82 9.53 -13.35
C ARG A 186 7.72 10.41 -13.94
N GLU A 187 6.47 9.96 -13.88
CA GLU A 187 5.32 10.73 -14.34
C GLU A 187 5.13 12.01 -13.50
N ALA A 188 5.17 11.90 -12.17
CA ALA A 188 5.05 13.03 -11.26
C ALA A 188 6.12 14.12 -11.54
N LYS A 189 7.35 13.71 -11.82
CA LYS A 189 8.45 14.63 -12.11
C LYS A 189 8.39 15.21 -13.52
N GLN A 190 8.16 14.38 -14.53
CA GLN A 190 8.31 14.79 -15.94
C GLN A 190 7.03 15.34 -16.54
N ALA A 191 5.88 14.75 -16.24
CA ALA A 191 4.59 15.16 -16.80
C ALA A 191 3.87 16.18 -15.91
N TRP A 192 3.98 16.00 -14.59
CA TRP A 192 3.28 16.84 -13.61
C TRP A 192 4.18 17.89 -12.93
N PHE A 193 5.48 17.88 -13.22
CA PHE A 193 6.45 18.87 -12.76
C PHE A 193 6.39 19.10 -11.24
N ILE A 194 6.23 18.04 -10.44
CA ILE A 194 6.09 18.15 -8.97
C ILE A 194 7.29 18.86 -8.30
N GLU A 195 8.46 18.86 -8.95
CA GLU A 195 9.69 19.51 -8.48
C GLU A 195 9.80 21.00 -8.87
N ARG A 196 8.82 21.55 -9.58
CA ARG A 196 8.84 22.93 -10.11
C ARG A 196 7.69 23.77 -9.54
N PRO A 197 7.73 24.15 -8.25
CA PRO A 197 6.72 25.03 -7.68
C PRO A 197 6.79 26.42 -8.31
N ALA A 198 5.67 27.15 -8.30
CA ALA A 198 5.60 28.52 -8.82
C ALA A 198 6.53 29.51 -8.09
N LYS A 199 6.87 29.23 -6.82
CA LYS A 199 7.84 29.99 -6.02
C LYS A 199 8.74 29.05 -5.22
N ASN A 200 10.00 29.43 -5.05
CA ASN A 200 10.96 28.69 -4.23
C ASN A 200 10.79 29.01 -2.73
N THR A 201 9.61 28.71 -2.17
CA THR A 201 9.35 28.82 -0.73
C THR A 201 8.69 27.54 -0.23
N THR A 202 8.91 27.19 1.04
CA THR A 202 8.35 25.98 1.65
C THR A 202 6.82 25.92 1.52
N LYS A 203 6.12 27.05 1.69
CA LYS A 203 4.66 27.13 1.57
C LYS A 203 4.20 26.87 0.13
N ALA A 204 4.85 27.49 -0.85
CA ALA A 204 4.52 27.30 -2.26
C ALA A 204 4.82 25.87 -2.73
N PHE A 205 5.93 25.28 -2.29
CA PHE A 205 6.25 23.88 -2.57
C PHE A 205 5.20 22.94 -1.99
N ARG A 206 4.81 23.11 -0.72
CA ARG A 206 3.75 22.30 -0.09
C ARG A 206 2.44 22.39 -0.86
N ALA A 207 1.98 23.60 -1.17
CA ALA A 207 0.74 23.80 -1.93
C ALA A 207 0.81 23.14 -3.32
N HIS A 208 1.93 23.30 -4.03
CA HIS A 208 2.18 22.69 -5.33
C HIS A 208 2.14 21.17 -5.27
N CYS A 209 2.84 20.55 -4.31
CA CYS A 209 2.85 19.11 -4.13
C CYS A 209 1.46 18.56 -3.83
N TYR A 210 0.72 19.16 -2.90
CA TYR A 210 -0.63 18.72 -2.58
C TYR A 210 -1.57 18.84 -3.77
N LEU A 211 -1.60 19.99 -4.44
CA LEU A 211 -2.44 20.21 -5.61
C LEU A 211 -2.10 19.23 -6.73
N THR A 212 -0.81 19.01 -6.99
CA THR A 212 -0.34 18.06 -8.01
C THR A 212 -0.79 16.64 -7.68
N LEU A 213 -0.55 16.16 -6.46
CA LEU A 213 -0.93 14.80 -6.04
C LEU A 213 -2.45 14.59 -6.07
N ILE A 214 -3.24 15.58 -5.62
CA ILE A 214 -4.71 15.52 -5.69
C ILE A 214 -5.17 15.46 -7.16
N THR A 215 -4.60 16.30 -8.03
CA THR A 215 -4.97 16.32 -9.45
C THR A 215 -4.57 15.02 -10.15
N MET A 216 -3.39 14.46 -9.85
CA MET A 216 -2.96 13.13 -10.32
C MET A 216 -3.93 12.03 -9.86
N ALA A 217 -4.34 12.05 -8.59
CA ALA A 217 -5.29 11.07 -8.06
C ALA A 217 -6.67 11.19 -8.73
N LEU A 218 -7.20 12.41 -8.88
CA LEU A 218 -8.49 12.68 -9.53
C LEU A 218 -8.49 12.25 -11.00
N THR A 219 -7.44 12.59 -11.75
CA THR A 219 -7.32 12.19 -13.16
C THR A 219 -7.17 10.69 -13.31
N THR A 220 -6.42 10.04 -12.43
CA THR A 220 -6.30 8.57 -12.41
C THR A 220 -7.64 7.90 -12.09
N ALA A 221 -8.37 8.41 -11.10
CA ALA A 221 -9.70 7.90 -10.74
C ALA A 221 -10.70 8.09 -11.88
N PHE A 222 -10.69 9.25 -12.54
CA PHE A 222 -11.53 9.52 -13.69
C PHE A 222 -11.22 8.59 -14.87
N LEU A 223 -9.94 8.35 -15.17
CA LEU A 223 -9.52 7.38 -16.20
C LEU A 223 -9.96 5.96 -15.86
N ALA A 224 -9.81 5.53 -14.60
CA ALA A 224 -10.25 4.21 -14.15
C ALA A 224 -11.78 4.06 -14.30
N TRP A 225 -12.53 5.11 -13.96
CA TRP A 225 -13.97 5.16 -14.18
C TRP A 225 -14.31 5.06 -15.67
N MET A 226 -13.65 5.84 -16.55
CA MET A 226 -13.88 5.77 -18.00
C MET A 226 -13.68 4.36 -18.56
N ILE A 227 -12.60 3.68 -18.16
CA ILE A 227 -12.31 2.30 -18.60
C ILE A 227 -13.40 1.33 -18.11
N ALA A 228 -13.89 1.52 -16.88
CA ALA A 228 -14.97 0.70 -16.35
C ALA A 228 -16.29 0.95 -17.12
N THR A 229 -16.58 2.20 -17.45
CA THR A 229 -17.75 2.61 -18.23
C THR A 229 -17.70 2.05 -19.65
N GLU A 230 -16.58 2.15 -20.36
CA GLU A 230 -16.39 1.58 -21.71
C GLU A 230 -16.67 0.06 -21.71
N LYS A 231 -16.24 -0.65 -20.65
CA LYS A 231 -16.55 -2.08 -20.49
C LYS A 231 -18.05 -2.35 -20.25
N ARG A 232 -18.76 -1.46 -19.54
CA ARG A 232 -20.21 -1.57 -19.31
C ARG A 232 -20.98 -1.34 -20.63
N GLU A 233 -20.55 -0.34 -21.41
CA GLU A 233 -21.09 -0.05 -22.74
C GLU A 233 -20.93 -1.23 -23.70
N HIS A 234 -19.74 -1.85 -23.71
CA HIS A 234 -19.52 -3.08 -24.51
C HIS A 234 -20.41 -4.26 -24.09
N ARG A 235 -20.95 -4.26 -22.86
CA ARG A 235 -21.92 -5.26 -22.40
C ARG A 235 -23.39 -4.85 -22.64
N GLY A 236 -23.62 -3.68 -23.25
CA GLY A 236 -24.96 -3.15 -23.52
C GLY A 236 -25.65 -2.56 -22.28
N GLU A 237 -24.92 -2.26 -21.21
CA GLU A 237 -25.49 -1.63 -20.02
C GLU A 237 -25.74 -0.13 -20.28
N GLU A 238 -26.78 0.45 -19.65
CA GLU A 238 -26.98 1.90 -19.66
C GLU A 238 -25.85 2.60 -18.91
N THR A 239 -25.17 3.52 -19.60
CA THR A 239 -24.09 4.34 -19.06
C THR A 239 -24.36 5.84 -19.22
N GLY A 240 -23.41 6.66 -18.78
CA GLY A 240 -23.44 8.10 -18.96
C GLY A 240 -23.41 8.89 -17.65
N ILE A 241 -23.12 10.19 -17.76
CA ILE A 241 -22.89 11.06 -16.60
C ILE A 241 -24.12 11.16 -15.67
N ARG A 242 -25.33 11.06 -16.22
CA ARG A 242 -26.58 11.09 -15.45
C ARG A 242 -26.75 9.84 -14.59
N ILE A 243 -26.56 8.66 -15.18
CA ILE A 243 -26.64 7.38 -14.47
C ILE A 243 -25.56 7.33 -13.40
N PHE A 244 -24.32 7.72 -13.73
CA PHE A 244 -23.23 7.81 -12.76
C PHE A 244 -23.57 8.74 -11.58
N ARG A 245 -24.10 9.95 -11.84
CA ARG A 245 -24.50 10.87 -10.76
C ARG A 245 -25.59 10.27 -9.87
N GLN A 246 -26.52 9.52 -10.46
CA GLN A 246 -27.56 8.82 -9.70
C GLN A 246 -26.96 7.69 -8.86
N GLU A 247 -26.07 6.87 -9.42
CA GLU A 247 -25.34 5.81 -8.69
C GLU A 247 -24.55 6.40 -7.52
N VAL A 248 -23.73 7.43 -7.76
CA VAL A 248 -22.95 8.12 -6.72
C VAL A 248 -23.86 8.70 -5.65
N ARG A 249 -24.99 9.32 -6.04
CA ARG A 249 -25.96 9.84 -5.08
C ARG A 249 -26.52 8.71 -4.23
N VAL A 250 -26.92 7.58 -4.80
CA VAL A 250 -27.48 6.44 -4.06
C VAL A 250 -26.43 5.77 -3.18
N GLU A 251 -25.20 5.60 -3.66
CA GLU A 251 -24.11 4.97 -2.90
C GLU A 251 -23.60 5.82 -1.73
N ASN A 252 -23.82 7.13 -1.77
CA ASN A 252 -23.31 8.07 -0.77
C ASN A 252 -24.40 8.84 -0.03
N CYS A 253 -25.69 8.64 -0.35
CA CYS A 253 -26.80 9.38 0.30
C CYS A 253 -26.88 9.10 1.80
N ASN A 254 -26.40 7.95 2.23
CA ASN A 254 -26.40 7.53 3.62
C ASN A 254 -25.02 7.68 4.28
N LYS A 255 -24.07 8.40 3.67
CA LYS A 255 -22.74 8.67 4.24
C LYS A 255 -22.67 10.09 4.79
N LEU A 256 -22.12 10.22 5.98
CA LEU A 256 -21.95 11.47 6.72
C LEU A 256 -20.47 11.72 6.96
N ILE A 257 -20.01 12.94 6.71
CA ILE A 257 -18.68 13.38 7.12
C ILE A 257 -18.83 14.11 8.46
N VAL A 258 -18.20 13.59 9.49
CA VAL A 258 -18.19 14.16 10.83
C VAL A 258 -16.82 14.79 11.07
N PHE A 259 -16.82 16.07 11.44
CA PHE A 259 -15.63 16.82 11.80
C PHE A 259 -15.55 16.96 13.31
N ASP A 260 -14.37 16.72 13.87
CA ASP A 260 -14.04 16.97 15.27
C ASP A 260 -12.65 17.59 15.36
N GLN A 261 -12.60 18.86 15.73
CA GLN A 261 -11.38 19.68 15.76
C GLN A 261 -10.59 19.61 14.43
N ASP A 262 -9.40 19.01 14.46
CA ASP A 262 -8.47 18.86 13.34
C ASP A 262 -8.63 17.51 12.60
N ARG A 263 -9.70 16.76 12.89
CA ARG A 263 -9.96 15.42 12.36
C ARG A 263 -11.30 15.35 11.65
N TYR A 264 -11.39 14.41 10.71
CA TYR A 264 -12.65 14.04 10.10
C TYR A 264 -12.76 12.52 10.00
N ALA A 265 -13.99 12.03 9.98
CA ALA A 265 -14.31 10.64 9.71
C ALA A 265 -15.56 10.56 8.83
N ILE A 266 -15.66 9.51 8.04
CA ILE A 266 -16.82 9.23 7.19
C ILE A 266 -17.56 8.05 7.82
N PHE A 267 -18.83 8.24 8.15
CA PHE A 267 -19.71 7.25 8.75
C PHE A 267 -20.87 6.94 7.82
N GLU A 268 -21.40 5.73 7.86
CA GLU A 268 -22.77 5.53 7.41
C GLU A 268 -23.75 6.07 8.47
N GLU A 269 -24.92 6.53 8.03
CA GLU A 269 -25.91 7.18 8.89
C GLU A 269 -26.29 6.32 10.11
N TYR A 270 -26.44 5.00 9.91
CA TYR A 270 -26.75 4.07 11.00
C TYR A 270 -25.58 3.94 12.01
N GLU A 271 -24.32 4.08 11.57
CA GLU A 271 -23.14 3.98 12.43
C GLU A 271 -23.09 5.15 13.40
N LEU A 272 -23.39 6.36 12.90
CA LEU A 272 -23.48 7.55 13.74
C LEU A 272 -24.60 7.42 14.77
N VAL A 273 -25.77 6.91 14.37
CA VAL A 273 -26.91 6.73 15.28
C VAL A 273 -26.61 5.66 16.36
N ILE A 274 -25.87 4.60 16.03
CA ILE A 274 -25.36 3.63 17.00
C ILE A 274 -24.37 4.28 17.98
N LEU A 275 -23.44 5.10 17.49
CA LEU A 275 -22.48 5.83 18.33
C LEU A 275 -23.18 6.81 19.30
N LEU A 276 -24.33 7.37 18.90
CA LEU A 276 -25.20 8.19 19.75
C LEU A 276 -26.01 7.39 20.78
N GLY A 277 -25.80 6.07 20.86
CA GLY A 277 -26.44 5.19 21.83
C GLY A 277 -27.88 4.80 21.47
N LYS A 278 -28.30 5.01 20.22
CA LYS A 278 -29.64 4.62 19.75
C LYS A 278 -29.60 3.24 19.10
N LYS A 279 -30.64 2.44 19.33
CA LYS A 279 -30.83 1.15 18.66
C LYS A 279 -31.41 1.40 17.27
N VAL A 280 -30.76 0.87 16.24
CA VAL A 280 -31.21 0.99 14.84
C VAL A 280 -31.26 -0.40 14.22
N ARG A 281 -32.24 -0.62 13.35
CA ARG A 281 -32.28 -1.83 12.53
C ARG A 281 -31.21 -1.73 11.44
N MET A 282 -30.24 -2.63 11.45
CA MET A 282 -29.17 -2.61 10.46
C MET A 282 -29.69 -2.98 9.06
N PRO A 283 -29.12 -2.39 7.98
CA PRO A 283 -29.34 -2.87 6.63
C PRO A 283 -28.94 -4.36 6.52
N ARG A 284 -29.72 -5.15 5.78
CA ARG A 284 -29.47 -6.60 5.63
C ARG A 284 -28.05 -6.85 5.08
N GLY A 285 -27.34 -7.82 5.65
CA GLY A 285 -26.00 -8.25 5.19
C GLY A 285 -24.80 -7.57 5.87
N ARG A 286 -25.02 -6.69 6.86
CA ARG A 286 -23.93 -6.10 7.67
C ARG A 286 -24.03 -6.55 9.13
N GLY A 287 -22.90 -6.98 9.66
CA GLY A 287 -22.73 -7.66 10.95
C GLY A 287 -23.14 -6.85 12.20
N SER A 288 -23.18 -7.52 13.36
CA SER A 288 -23.74 -7.02 14.64
C SER A 288 -23.01 -5.81 15.24
N ARG A 289 -23.52 -5.25 16.36
CA ARG A 289 -22.82 -4.22 17.16
C ARG A 289 -21.39 -4.66 17.53
N ASP A 290 -21.21 -5.95 17.80
CA ASP A 290 -19.90 -6.53 18.11
C ASP A 290 -19.02 -6.63 16.86
N ASP A 291 -19.59 -6.76 15.66
CA ASP A 291 -18.84 -6.63 14.40
C ASP A 291 -18.43 -5.18 14.11
N TYR A 292 -19.19 -4.19 14.59
CA TYR A 292 -18.79 -2.78 14.51
C TYR A 292 -17.67 -2.47 15.51
N GLN A 293 -17.80 -2.91 16.76
CA GLN A 293 -16.75 -2.76 17.77
C GLN A 293 -15.46 -3.52 17.39
N ARG A 294 -15.57 -4.68 16.73
CA ARG A 294 -14.42 -5.39 16.14
C ARG A 294 -13.82 -4.70 14.90
N ARG A 295 -14.62 -3.96 14.12
CA ARG A 295 -14.15 -3.14 12.99
C ARG A 295 -13.46 -1.85 13.43
N HIS A 296 -13.77 -1.34 14.62
CA HIS A 296 -13.14 -0.14 15.18
C HIS A 296 -12.55 -0.39 16.59
N PRO A 297 -11.57 -1.29 16.75
CA PRO A 297 -11.15 -1.77 18.06
C PRO A 297 -10.33 -0.77 18.91
N ALA A 298 -10.09 0.46 18.44
CA ALA A 298 -9.19 1.41 19.13
C ALA A 298 -9.57 2.90 19.02
N GLN A 299 -10.86 3.24 19.12
CA GLN A 299 -11.30 4.62 19.42
C GLN A 299 -11.97 4.75 20.79
N ILE A 300 -11.69 3.81 21.70
CA ILE A 300 -12.02 3.99 23.11
C ILE A 300 -10.91 4.85 23.72
N TRP A 301 -11.16 6.16 23.80
CA TRP A 301 -10.36 7.09 24.58
C TRP A 301 -10.29 6.61 26.04
N ARG A 302 -9.15 6.07 26.49
CA ARG A 302 -8.84 5.98 27.92
C ARG A 302 -8.24 7.33 28.34
N ALA A 303 -8.98 8.10 29.12
CA ALA A 303 -8.38 9.19 29.87
C ALA A 303 -7.50 8.58 30.99
N PRO A 304 -6.31 9.12 31.29
CA PRO A 304 -5.50 8.63 32.41
C PRO A 304 -6.26 8.85 33.73
N GLY A 305 -6.39 7.81 34.56
CA GLY A 305 -6.81 7.93 35.96
C GLY A 305 -8.26 7.56 36.31
N VAL A 306 -8.97 6.75 35.51
CA VAL A 306 -10.32 6.26 35.88
C VAL A 306 -10.44 4.76 35.64
N ASP A 307 -10.50 3.98 36.73
CA ASP A 307 -10.58 2.49 36.72
C ASP A 307 -12.00 1.93 36.52
N THR A 308 -12.90 2.73 35.94
CA THR A 308 -14.23 2.27 35.52
C THR A 308 -14.48 2.61 34.05
N PRO A 309 -15.12 1.70 33.27
CA PRO A 309 -15.47 1.96 31.88
C PRO A 309 -16.57 3.01 31.83
N VAL A 310 -16.18 4.28 31.85
CA VAL A 310 -17.09 5.38 31.57
C VAL A 310 -17.31 5.38 30.06
N VAL A 311 -18.46 4.84 29.64
CA VAL A 311 -19.07 5.21 28.36
C VAL A 311 -19.33 6.71 28.46
N ARG A 312 -18.36 7.54 28.09
CA ARG A 312 -18.61 8.95 27.80
C ARG A 312 -19.45 8.97 26.54
N SER A 313 -20.74 8.80 26.75
CA SER A 313 -21.82 9.24 25.88
C SER A 313 -21.40 10.57 25.26
N LEU A 314 -21.61 10.73 23.96
CA LEU A 314 -21.54 11.99 23.21
C LEU A 314 -22.51 13.04 23.80
N HIS A 315 -22.27 13.48 25.04
CA HIS A 315 -23.02 14.53 25.71
C HIS A 315 -22.82 15.89 25.04
N PHE A 316 -21.83 16.02 24.16
CA PHE A 316 -21.58 17.22 23.36
C PHE A 316 -22.51 17.37 22.14
N LEU A 317 -23.15 16.31 21.65
CA LEU A 317 -24.10 16.41 20.52
C LEU A 317 -25.55 16.66 20.95
N ARG A 318 -25.85 16.60 22.26
CA ARG A 318 -27.21 16.86 22.76
C ARG A 318 -27.65 18.34 22.68
N PRO A 319 -26.80 19.36 22.93
CA PRO A 319 -27.28 20.74 22.82
C PRO A 319 -27.31 21.25 21.37
N ALA A 320 -26.45 20.74 20.49
CA ALA A 320 -26.29 21.30 19.14
C ALA A 320 -27.44 20.95 18.17
N LEU A 321 -28.11 19.81 18.36
CA LEU A 321 -29.26 19.39 17.53
C LEU A 321 -30.62 19.81 18.11
N ALA A 322 -30.69 20.22 19.39
CA ALA A 322 -31.93 20.73 20.00
C ALA A 322 -32.22 22.20 19.65
N ALA A 323 -31.23 22.96 19.16
CA ALA A 323 -31.34 24.41 18.97
C ALA A 323 -31.74 24.86 17.54
N ARG A 324 -32.07 23.96 16.60
CA ARG A 324 -32.48 24.33 15.23
C ARG A 324 -33.77 23.66 14.72
N CYS A 325 -34.65 23.26 15.63
CA CYS A 325 -36.06 22.99 15.31
C CYS A 325 -36.95 23.99 16.05
N SER A 326 -36.93 25.24 15.61
CA SER A 326 -37.93 26.25 15.92
C SER A 326 -38.16 27.06 14.65
N VAL A 327 -39.25 26.70 13.96
CA VAL A 327 -40.09 27.53 13.09
C VAL A 327 -39.47 28.85 12.60
N ARG A 328 -39.05 28.88 11.33
CA ARG A 328 -39.62 29.72 10.26
C ARG A 328 -39.06 29.31 8.91
#